data_AF-A0A542GJN0-F1
#
_entry.id   AF-A0A542GJN0-F1
#
_cell.length_a   1.000
_cell.length_b   1.000
_cell.length_c   1.000
_cell.angle_alpha   90.00
_cell.angle_beta   90.00
_cell.angle_gamma   90.00
#
_symmetry.space_group_name_H-M   'P 1'
#
loop_
_entity.id
_entity.type
_entity.pdbx_description
1 polymer ?
#
loop_
_entity_poly.entity_id
_entity_poly.type
_entity_poly.pdbx_seq_one_letter_code
_entity_poly.pdbx_strand_id
1 'polypeptide(L)'
;MKTRPDAANEIQSGGHRGSIRPAPGGAVTATDRVGAFSGAAYFILANAAIAIGADPATPDAPTGQQSLDGLARMAANPAAQAAMGMEFLAFTFWMAFVGYVCWRLRAAGWVAAVAMVGGVVEIAVKLGSAAPLISGYTLRDQISPEMAATLTQMNKADFMVGLLPAGLFVLCAAIAALRTKELGRVLAWSGIAIGAGNIVTAAVIGVNLPESGFAPSFLLILVWELVISLRWGFARRHPRVRAATSPVDPVIS
;
A
#
# COMPACT_ATOMS: atom_id res chain seq x y z
N MET A 1 1.70 0.37 -64.22
CA MET A 1 1.93 1.83 -64.13
C MET A 1 2.19 2.17 -62.67
N LYS A 2 3.42 2.59 -62.36
CA LYS A 2 3.98 2.77 -61.01
C LYS A 2 4.14 4.29 -60.82
N THR A 3 3.32 4.91 -59.98
CA THR A 3 3.49 6.33 -59.63
C THR A 3 4.42 6.44 -58.43
N ARG A 4 5.58 7.05 -58.69
CA ARG A 4 6.67 7.32 -57.76
C ARG A 4 6.26 8.50 -56.86
N PRO A 5 6.31 8.41 -55.51
CA PRO A 5 6.01 9.55 -54.65
C PRO A 5 7.17 10.55 -54.63
N ASP A 6 6.83 11.83 -54.72
CA ASP A 6 7.73 12.98 -54.78
C ASP A 6 8.48 13.23 -53.47
N ALA A 7 9.79 13.48 -53.60
CA ALA A 7 10.74 13.72 -52.52
C ALA A 7 10.84 15.21 -52.12
N ALA A 8 9.80 16.02 -52.34
CA ALA A 8 9.93 17.48 -52.32
C ALA A 8 9.29 18.21 -51.12
N ASN A 9 8.93 17.49 -50.04
CA ASN A 9 8.47 18.12 -48.79
C ASN A 9 9.43 17.83 -47.63
N GLU A 10 10.72 18.03 -47.89
CA GLU A 10 11.75 18.21 -46.86
C GLU A 10 11.62 19.64 -46.29
N ILE A 11 10.47 19.90 -45.66
CA ILE A 11 10.21 21.16 -44.96
C ILE A 11 11.10 21.16 -43.72
N GLN A 12 12.15 21.97 -43.82
CA GLN A 12 12.82 22.75 -42.77
C GLN A 12 12.07 22.80 -41.43
N SER A 13 12.10 21.70 -40.68
CA SER A 13 11.84 21.71 -39.24
C SER A 13 13.14 22.15 -38.57
N GLY A 14 13.39 23.46 -38.62
CA GLY A 14 14.51 24.11 -37.96
C GLY A 14 14.67 23.60 -36.54
N GLY A 15 15.81 22.95 -36.30
CA GLY A 15 16.20 22.40 -35.01
C GLY A 15 16.30 23.49 -33.96
N HIS A 16 15.19 23.78 -33.29
CA HIS A 16 15.21 24.31 -31.94
C HIS A 16 15.76 23.19 -31.05
N ARG A 17 17.10 23.06 -31.04
CA ARG A 17 17.85 22.49 -29.91
C ARG A 17 17.67 23.46 -28.75
N GLY A 18 16.44 23.53 -28.23
CA GLY A 18 16.18 24.11 -26.94
C GLY A 18 17.06 23.35 -25.98
N SER A 19 18.08 24.03 -25.46
CA SER A 19 18.90 23.53 -24.38
C SER A 19 17.94 23.18 -23.25
N ILE A 20 17.57 21.91 -23.15
CA ILE A 20 16.89 21.36 -21.99
C ILE A 20 17.93 21.48 -20.89
N ARG A 21 17.96 22.65 -20.24
CA ARG A 21 18.68 22.85 -18.99
C ARG A 21 18.23 21.68 -18.10
N PRO A 22 19.13 20.78 -17.69
CA PRO A 22 18.75 19.71 -16.79
C PRO A 22 18.14 20.38 -15.55
N ALA A 23 16.88 20.04 -15.26
CA ALA A 23 16.19 20.59 -14.10
C ALA A 23 17.10 20.39 -12.87
N PRO A 24 17.34 21.45 -12.08
CA PRO A 24 18.22 21.38 -10.92
C PRO A 24 17.83 20.16 -10.09
N GLY A 25 18.81 19.29 -9.81
CA GLY A 25 18.61 17.98 -9.21
C GLY A 25 17.63 18.07 -8.05
N GLY A 26 16.41 17.58 -8.29
CA GLY A 26 15.26 17.89 -7.45
C GLY A 26 15.52 17.50 -6.00
N ALA A 27 15.68 18.52 -5.15
CA ALA A 27 15.71 18.35 -3.71
C ALA A 27 14.46 17.58 -3.29
N VAL A 28 14.63 16.63 -2.36
CA VAL A 28 13.49 15.91 -1.77
C VAL A 28 12.54 16.96 -1.19
N THR A 29 11.32 17.01 -1.71
CA THR A 29 10.33 17.99 -1.27
C THR A 29 9.76 17.58 0.09
N ALA A 30 9.21 18.54 0.84
CA ALA A 30 8.47 18.21 2.06
C ALA A 30 7.31 17.23 1.75
N THR A 31 6.65 17.40 0.61
CA THR A 31 5.59 16.53 0.10
C THR A 31 6.06 15.09 -0.11
N ASP A 32 7.26 14.89 -0.65
CA ASP A 32 7.83 13.53 -0.80
C ASP A 32 8.03 12.85 0.56
N ARG A 33 8.46 13.61 1.58
CA ARG A 33 8.65 13.08 2.93
C ARG A 33 7.32 12.74 3.58
N VAL A 34 6.32 13.61 3.47
CA VAL A 34 4.98 13.37 4.01
C VAL A 34 4.37 12.13 3.36
N GLY A 35 4.44 12.03 2.02
CA GLY A 35 3.99 10.85 1.30
C GLY A 35 4.73 9.58 1.72
N ALA A 36 6.06 9.64 1.86
CA ALA A 36 6.83 8.49 2.33
C ALA A 36 6.46 8.08 3.76
N PHE A 37 6.45 9.00 4.73
CA PHE A 37 6.19 8.71 6.15
C PHE A 37 4.74 8.34 6.46
N SER A 38 3.80 8.58 5.55
CA SER A 38 2.41 8.14 5.71
C SER A 38 2.30 6.61 5.87
N GLY A 39 3.15 5.82 5.20
CA GLY A 39 3.20 4.35 5.41
C GLY A 39 3.64 3.95 6.83
N ALA A 40 4.64 4.65 7.39
CA ALA A 40 5.08 4.43 8.77
C ALA A 40 4.02 4.87 9.79
N ALA A 41 3.33 5.99 9.53
CA ALA A 41 2.22 6.45 10.36
C ALA A 41 1.08 5.43 10.36
N TYR A 42 0.71 4.88 9.19
CA TYR A 42 -0.23 3.78 9.07
C TYR A 42 0.19 2.58 9.91
N PHE A 43 1.43 2.09 9.71
CA PHE A 43 1.95 0.95 10.47
C PHE A 43 1.80 1.14 11.99
N ILE A 44 2.25 2.29 12.49
CA ILE A 44 2.24 2.58 13.94
C ILE A 44 0.80 2.67 14.45
N LEU A 45 -0.05 3.44 13.78
CA LEU A 45 -1.44 3.65 14.23
C LEU A 45 -2.27 2.38 14.15
N ALA A 46 -2.15 1.61 13.06
CA ALA A 46 -2.90 0.36 12.90
C ALA A 46 -2.49 -0.69 13.94
N ASN A 47 -1.18 -0.90 14.16
CA ASN A 47 -0.72 -1.85 15.18
C ASN A 47 -1.04 -1.38 16.61
N ALA A 48 -0.98 -0.07 16.88
CA ALA A 48 -1.38 0.47 18.18
C ALA A 48 -2.89 0.33 18.40
N ALA A 49 -3.72 0.59 17.39
CA ALA A 49 -5.16 0.37 17.45
C ALA A 49 -5.49 -1.10 17.73
N ILE A 50 -4.84 -2.04 17.01
CA ILE A 50 -4.99 -3.49 17.26
C ILE A 50 -4.58 -3.82 18.69
N ALA A 51 -3.42 -3.34 19.16
CA ALA A 51 -2.93 -3.65 20.51
C ALA A 51 -3.84 -3.11 21.63
N ILE A 52 -4.48 -1.96 21.43
CA ILE A 52 -5.41 -1.36 22.41
C ILE A 52 -6.79 -2.02 22.34
N GLY A 53 -7.25 -2.34 21.13
CA GLY A 53 -8.57 -2.93 20.89
C GLY A 53 -8.62 -4.44 21.11
N ALA A 54 -7.48 -5.13 21.07
CA ALA A 54 -7.41 -6.58 21.27
C ALA A 54 -7.73 -6.94 22.72
N ASP A 55 -8.72 -7.81 22.89
CA ASP A 55 -8.99 -8.50 24.15
C ASP A 55 -8.30 -9.87 24.10
N PRO A 56 -7.18 -10.08 24.84
CA PRO A 56 -6.41 -11.33 24.79
C PRO A 56 -7.20 -12.54 25.32
N ALA A 57 -8.33 -12.31 26.01
CA ALA A 57 -9.22 -13.38 26.44
C ALA A 57 -10.23 -13.81 25.37
N THR A 58 -10.31 -13.09 24.24
CA THR A 58 -11.23 -13.44 23.15
C THR A 58 -10.63 -14.55 22.28
N PRO A 59 -11.30 -15.70 22.12
CA PRO A 59 -10.79 -16.78 21.30
C PRO A 59 -10.85 -16.44 19.80
N ASP A 60 -9.99 -17.09 19.00
CA ASP A 60 -9.96 -16.96 17.53
C ASP A 60 -11.30 -17.24 16.86
N ALA A 61 -12.16 -18.07 17.48
CA ALA A 61 -13.50 -18.39 17.01
C ALA A 61 -14.51 -18.18 18.16
N PRO A 62 -14.94 -16.93 18.43
CA PRO A 62 -15.87 -16.65 19.51
C PRO A 62 -17.25 -17.22 19.19
N THR A 63 -17.93 -17.70 20.23
CA THR A 63 -19.36 -17.99 20.15
C THR A 63 -20.15 -16.69 19.95
N GLY A 64 -21.41 -16.79 19.52
CA GLY A 64 -22.27 -15.62 19.39
C GLY A 64 -22.40 -14.80 20.66
N GLN A 65 -22.47 -15.46 21.82
CA GLN A 65 -22.52 -14.77 23.11
C GLN A 65 -21.20 -14.06 23.41
N GLN A 66 -20.05 -14.69 23.13
CA GLN A 66 -18.75 -14.06 23.31
C GLN A 66 -18.58 -12.84 22.38
N SER A 67 -19.10 -12.88 21.15
CA SER A 67 -19.13 -11.73 20.25
C SER A 67 -19.98 -10.59 20.82
N LEU A 68 -21.19 -10.87 21.36
CA LEU A 68 -22.02 -9.86 22.02
C LEU A 68 -21.33 -9.25 23.23
N ASP A 69 -20.77 -10.09 24.09
CA ASP A 69 -20.08 -9.62 25.29
C ASP A 69 -18.86 -8.75 24.91
N GLY A 70 -18.15 -9.10 23.83
CA GLY A 70 -17.07 -8.30 23.26
C GLY A 70 -17.54 -6.93 22.76
N LEU A 71 -18.67 -6.87 22.04
CA LEU A 71 -19.28 -5.62 21.59
C LEU A 71 -19.70 -4.73 22.78
N ALA A 72 -20.28 -5.32 23.83
CA ALA A 72 -20.63 -4.62 25.05
C ALA A 72 -19.39 -4.08 25.80
N ARG A 73 -18.32 -4.89 25.90
CA ARG A 73 -17.03 -4.46 26.47
C ARG A 73 -16.41 -3.30 25.68
N MET A 74 -16.42 -3.38 24.35
CA MET A 74 -15.95 -2.30 23.48
C MET A 74 -16.75 -1.01 23.69
N ALA A 75 -18.07 -1.09 23.82
CA ALA A 75 -18.91 0.08 24.11
C ALA A 75 -18.64 0.69 25.49
N ALA A 76 -18.33 -0.13 26.49
CA ALA A 76 -18.01 0.34 27.84
C ALA A 76 -16.56 0.87 27.99
N ASN A 77 -15.67 0.64 27.02
CA ASN A 77 -14.26 0.96 27.10
C ASN A 77 -13.87 2.13 26.17
N PRO A 78 -13.64 3.34 26.69
CA PRO A 78 -13.21 4.49 25.87
C PRO A 78 -11.91 4.24 25.09
N ALA A 79 -11.01 3.39 25.61
CA ALA A 79 -9.76 3.06 24.91
C ALA A 79 -10.05 2.25 23.64
N ALA A 80 -11.02 1.33 23.67
CA ALA A 80 -11.43 0.56 22.50
C ALA A 80 -12.12 1.45 21.46
N GLN A 81 -12.92 2.42 21.89
CA GLN A 81 -13.50 3.42 20.98
C GLN A 81 -12.42 4.31 20.34
N ALA A 82 -11.42 4.74 21.13
CA ALA A 82 -10.28 5.49 20.62
C ALA A 82 -9.45 4.66 19.62
N ALA A 83 -9.27 3.37 19.87
CA ALA A 83 -8.59 2.45 18.95
C ALA A 83 -9.30 2.39 17.59
N MET A 84 -10.63 2.33 17.56
CA MET A 84 -11.40 2.39 16.31
C MET A 84 -11.16 3.69 15.54
N GLY A 85 -11.12 4.84 16.24
CA GLY A 85 -10.75 6.13 15.63
C GLY A 85 -9.32 6.15 15.08
N MET A 86 -8.38 5.56 15.81
CA MET A 86 -6.99 5.41 15.38
C MET A 86 -6.87 4.53 14.13
N GLU A 87 -7.69 3.49 14.01
CA GLU A 87 -7.71 2.60 12.85
C GLU A 87 -8.20 3.34 11.59
N PHE A 88 -9.28 4.12 11.66
CA PHE A 88 -9.73 4.95 10.54
C PHE A 88 -8.69 6.00 10.13
N LEU A 89 -8.02 6.60 11.11
CA LEU A 89 -6.93 7.53 10.84
C LEU A 89 -5.74 6.83 10.18
N ALA A 90 -5.40 5.61 10.61
CA ALA A 90 -4.37 4.78 10.01
C ALA A 90 -4.70 4.53 8.52
N PHE A 91 -5.94 4.16 8.19
CA PHE A 91 -6.36 3.98 6.79
C PHE A 91 -6.22 5.25 5.96
N THR A 92 -6.49 6.42 6.53
CA THR A 92 -6.28 7.71 5.84
C THR A 92 -4.80 7.90 5.46
N PHE A 93 -3.88 7.56 6.36
CA PHE A 93 -2.45 7.59 6.06
C PHE A 93 -2.06 6.53 5.01
N TRP A 94 -2.67 5.36 5.06
CA TRP A 94 -2.42 4.32 4.07
C TRP A 94 -2.91 4.72 2.66
N MET A 95 -4.05 5.41 2.54
CA MET A 95 -4.51 5.98 1.27
C MET A 95 -3.49 6.95 0.68
N ALA A 96 -2.96 7.86 1.51
CA ALA A 96 -1.91 8.79 1.10
C ALA A 96 -0.64 8.05 0.66
N PHE A 97 -0.28 6.97 1.37
CA PHE A 97 0.86 6.13 1.05
C PHE A 97 0.71 5.41 -0.29
N VAL A 98 -0.43 4.78 -0.56
CA VAL A 98 -0.75 4.13 -1.84
C VAL A 98 -0.64 5.14 -2.99
N GLY A 99 -1.24 6.32 -2.82
CA GLY A 99 -1.14 7.41 -3.80
C GLY A 99 0.31 7.83 -4.06
N TYR A 100 1.09 8.01 -3.00
CA TYR A 100 2.51 8.35 -3.08
C TYR A 100 3.34 7.27 -3.80
N VAL A 101 3.18 5.99 -3.43
CA VAL A 101 3.87 4.85 -4.07
C VAL A 101 3.57 4.82 -5.56
N CYS A 102 2.29 4.92 -5.94
CA CYS A 102 1.88 4.83 -7.34
C CYS A 102 2.37 6.03 -8.16
N TRP A 103 2.31 7.25 -7.59
CA TRP A 103 2.88 8.43 -8.22
C TRP A 103 4.39 8.31 -8.42
N ARG A 104 5.12 7.84 -7.40
CA ARG A 104 6.57 7.66 -7.45
C ARG A 104 6.98 6.62 -8.48
N LEU A 105 6.19 5.56 -8.61
CA LEU A 105 6.47 4.43 -9.49
C LEU A 105 5.80 4.54 -10.87
N ARG A 106 5.14 5.65 -11.19
CA ARG A 106 4.37 5.85 -12.44
C ARG A 106 5.15 5.56 -13.73
N ALA A 107 6.47 5.74 -13.71
CA ALA A 107 7.34 5.45 -14.86
C ALA A 107 7.39 3.94 -15.20
N ALA A 108 6.93 3.05 -14.32
CA ALA A 108 6.77 1.62 -14.60
C ALA A 108 5.55 1.30 -15.49
N GLY A 109 4.74 2.31 -15.86
CA GLY A 109 3.59 2.16 -16.74
C GLY A 109 2.48 1.32 -16.11
N TRP A 110 1.97 0.35 -16.87
CA TRP A 110 0.82 -0.46 -16.47
C TRP A 110 1.00 -1.20 -15.13
N VAL A 111 2.23 -1.57 -14.75
CA VAL A 111 2.48 -2.26 -13.47
C VAL A 111 2.14 -1.35 -12.28
N ALA A 112 2.47 -0.07 -12.37
CA ALA A 112 2.09 0.90 -11.34
C ALA A 112 0.58 1.15 -11.32
N ALA A 113 -0.09 1.07 -12.48
CA ALA A 113 -1.55 1.13 -12.55
C ALA A 113 -2.22 -0.08 -11.87
N VAL A 114 -1.70 -1.30 -12.08
CA VAL A 114 -2.21 -2.49 -11.39
C VAL A 114 -1.96 -2.42 -9.88
N ALA A 115 -0.80 -1.92 -9.46
CA ALA A 115 -0.55 -1.66 -8.04
C ALA A 115 -1.59 -0.68 -7.47
N MET A 116 -1.85 0.43 -8.16
CA MET A 116 -2.87 1.41 -7.77
C MET A 116 -4.25 0.78 -7.65
N VAL A 117 -4.65 -0.08 -8.60
CA VAL A 117 -5.92 -0.82 -8.53
C VAL A 117 -5.95 -1.72 -7.30
N GLY A 118 -4.88 -2.49 -7.04
CA GLY A 118 -4.80 -3.32 -5.83
C GLY A 118 -4.95 -2.49 -4.55
N GLY A 119 -4.25 -1.35 -4.45
CA GLY A 119 -4.37 -0.46 -3.30
C GLY A 119 -5.78 0.13 -3.14
N VAL A 120 -6.39 0.61 -4.23
CA VAL A 120 -7.76 1.16 -4.20
C VAL A 120 -8.80 0.11 -3.83
N VAL A 121 -8.69 -1.11 -4.36
CA VAL A 121 -9.62 -2.20 -4.03
C VAL A 121 -9.49 -2.57 -2.55
N GLU A 122 -8.27 -2.65 -2.01
CA GLU A 122 -8.07 -2.94 -0.59
C GLU A 122 -8.60 -1.80 0.30
N ILE A 123 -8.43 -0.54 -0.09
CA ILE A 123 -9.07 0.60 0.60
C ILE A 123 -10.60 0.40 0.64
N ALA A 124 -11.20 0.05 -0.49
CA ALA A 124 -12.65 -0.16 -0.58
C ALA A 124 -13.12 -1.34 0.30
N VAL A 125 -12.37 -2.45 0.32
CA VAL A 125 -12.67 -3.61 1.17
C VAL A 125 -12.61 -3.22 2.65
N LYS A 126 -11.57 -2.50 3.09
CA LYS A 126 -11.42 -2.07 4.49
C LYS A 126 -12.48 -1.05 4.93
N LEU A 127 -12.86 -0.12 4.05
CA LEU A 127 -13.99 0.77 4.35
C LEU A 127 -15.31 -0.02 4.43
N GLY A 128 -15.48 -1.05 3.59
CA GLY A 128 -16.62 -1.96 3.64
C GLY A 128 -16.70 -2.75 4.95
N SER A 129 -15.56 -3.24 5.45
CA SER A 129 -15.50 -4.06 6.68
C SER A 129 -15.87 -3.28 7.95
N ALA A 130 -15.84 -1.95 7.91
CA ALA A 130 -16.36 -1.13 8.99
C ALA A 130 -17.88 -1.29 9.18
N ALA A 131 -18.63 -1.62 8.13
CA ALA A 131 -20.09 -1.74 8.19
C ALA A 131 -20.59 -2.83 9.16
N PRO A 132 -20.12 -4.10 9.10
CA PRO A 132 -20.53 -5.12 10.06
C PRO A 132 -20.11 -4.77 11.50
N LEU A 133 -18.93 -4.17 11.68
CA LEU A 133 -18.44 -3.74 12.99
C LEU A 133 -19.32 -2.64 13.61
N ILE A 134 -19.60 -1.58 12.85
CA ILE A 134 -20.45 -0.46 13.28
C ILE A 134 -21.89 -0.95 13.54
N SER A 135 -22.40 -1.85 12.70
CA SER A 135 -23.74 -2.43 12.87
C SER A 135 -23.82 -3.24 14.16
N GLY A 136 -22.82 -4.10 14.41
CA GLY A 136 -22.73 -4.87 15.65
C GLY A 136 -22.63 -3.97 16.87
N TYR A 137 -21.78 -2.94 16.81
CA TYR A 137 -21.61 -1.97 17.89
C TYR A 137 -22.90 -1.19 18.20
N THR A 138 -23.59 -0.70 17.17
CA THR A 138 -24.77 0.18 17.32
C THR A 138 -26.00 -0.61 17.74
N LEU A 139 -26.16 -1.83 17.23
CA LEU A 139 -27.31 -2.69 17.49
C LEU A 139 -27.08 -3.73 18.59
N ARG A 140 -25.95 -3.68 19.31
CA ARG A 140 -25.53 -4.70 20.30
C ARG A 140 -26.61 -5.09 21.32
N ASP A 141 -27.47 -4.15 21.71
CA ASP A 141 -28.55 -4.38 22.70
C ASP A 141 -29.84 -4.94 22.05
N GLN A 142 -29.87 -5.09 20.72
CA GLN A 142 -31.03 -5.45 19.91
C GLN A 142 -30.80 -6.71 19.05
N ILE A 143 -29.55 -7.14 18.89
CA ILE A 143 -29.20 -8.31 18.06
C ILE A 143 -29.07 -9.57 18.92
N SER A 144 -29.41 -10.71 18.33
CA SER A 144 -29.20 -12.01 18.97
C SER A 144 -27.72 -12.43 18.95
N PRO A 145 -27.31 -13.41 19.78
CA PRO A 145 -25.98 -13.99 19.72
C PRO A 145 -25.61 -14.50 18.32
N GLU A 146 -26.56 -15.12 17.60
CA GLU A 146 -26.35 -15.65 16.25
C GLU A 146 -26.03 -14.52 15.26
N MET A 147 -26.76 -13.40 15.33
CA MET A 147 -26.50 -12.24 14.50
C MET A 147 -25.12 -11.62 14.80
N ALA A 148 -24.73 -11.53 16.08
CA ALA A 148 -23.40 -11.04 16.46
C ALA A 148 -22.26 -11.96 15.95
N ALA A 149 -22.47 -13.28 15.99
CA ALA A 149 -21.55 -14.23 15.37
C ALA A 149 -21.43 -13.98 13.87
N THR A 150 -22.56 -13.83 13.15
CA THR A 150 -22.56 -13.55 11.72
C THR A 150 -21.80 -12.27 11.38
N LEU A 151 -22.05 -11.16 12.08
CA LEU A 151 -21.35 -9.90 11.85
C LEU A 151 -19.83 -10.02 12.11
N THR A 152 -19.45 -10.76 13.14
CA THR A 152 -18.04 -11.04 13.46
C THR A 152 -17.39 -11.87 12.35
N GLN A 153 -18.07 -12.90 11.85
CA GLN A 153 -17.58 -13.73 10.74
C GLN A 153 -17.48 -12.96 9.43
N MET A 154 -18.43 -12.06 9.14
CA MET A 154 -18.36 -11.16 7.98
C MET A 154 -17.11 -10.27 8.06
N ASN A 155 -16.84 -9.65 9.22
CA ASN A 155 -15.65 -8.81 9.38
C ASN A 155 -14.35 -9.61 9.19
N LYS A 156 -14.29 -10.86 9.68
CA LYS A 156 -13.12 -11.75 9.46
C LYS A 156 -12.96 -12.12 7.99
N ALA A 157 -14.06 -12.45 7.31
CA ALA A 157 -14.05 -12.76 5.88
C ALA A 157 -13.57 -11.54 5.07
N ASP A 158 -14.04 -10.33 5.40
CA ASP A 158 -13.60 -9.09 4.73
C ASP A 158 -12.10 -8.85 4.91
N PHE A 159 -11.57 -9.04 6.13
CA PHE A 159 -10.13 -8.93 6.38
C PHE A 159 -9.33 -9.89 5.49
N MET A 160 -9.79 -11.13 5.39
CA MET A 160 -9.12 -12.15 4.59
C MET A 160 -9.25 -11.89 3.09
N VAL A 161 -10.41 -11.45 2.61
CA VAL A 161 -10.62 -11.02 1.22
C VAL A 161 -9.67 -9.88 0.87
N GLY A 162 -9.37 -8.99 1.81
CA GLY A 162 -8.42 -7.90 1.65
C GLY A 162 -6.96 -8.31 1.40
N LEU A 163 -6.57 -9.53 1.79
CA LEU A 163 -5.21 -10.04 1.53
C LEU A 163 -4.90 -10.14 0.02
N LEU A 164 -5.90 -10.41 -0.82
CA LEU A 164 -5.72 -10.46 -2.27
C LEU A 164 -5.32 -9.11 -2.87
N PRO A 165 -6.13 -8.04 -2.73
CA PRO A 165 -5.77 -6.73 -3.26
C PRO A 165 -4.53 -6.12 -2.56
N ALA A 166 -4.32 -6.37 -1.26
CA ALA A 166 -3.09 -5.96 -0.56
C ALA A 166 -1.85 -6.67 -1.12
N GLY A 167 -1.91 -8.00 -1.31
CA GLY A 167 -0.85 -8.78 -1.93
C GLY A 167 -0.55 -8.34 -3.36
N LEU A 168 -1.59 -8.03 -4.14
CA LEU A 168 -1.47 -7.48 -5.49
C LEU A 168 -0.78 -6.11 -5.50
N PHE A 169 -1.17 -5.21 -4.59
CA PHE A 169 -0.53 -3.91 -4.41
C PHE A 169 0.98 -4.08 -4.14
N VAL A 170 1.36 -4.87 -3.14
CA VAL A 170 2.76 -5.07 -2.76
C VAL A 170 3.56 -5.72 -3.89
N LEU A 171 3.02 -6.78 -4.52
CA LEU A 171 3.66 -7.46 -5.65
C LEU A 171 3.95 -6.49 -6.79
N CYS A 172 2.94 -5.77 -7.26
CA CYS A 172 3.09 -4.87 -8.39
C CYS A 172 3.91 -3.63 -8.02
N ALA A 173 3.78 -3.07 -6.82
CA ALA A 173 4.63 -1.98 -6.35
C ALA A 173 6.10 -2.40 -6.29
N ALA A 174 6.39 -3.61 -5.82
CA ALA A 174 7.75 -4.13 -5.76
C ALA A 174 8.35 -4.37 -7.16
N ILE A 175 7.58 -4.94 -8.11
CA ILE A 175 7.99 -5.08 -9.52
C ILE A 175 8.24 -3.71 -10.15
N ALA A 176 7.32 -2.77 -9.95
CA ALA A 176 7.44 -1.42 -10.47
C ALA A 176 8.69 -0.72 -9.91
N ALA A 177 8.96 -0.84 -8.61
CA ALA A 177 10.15 -0.31 -7.96
C ALA A 177 11.46 -0.94 -8.46
N LEU A 178 11.43 -2.23 -8.82
CA LEU A 178 12.57 -2.90 -9.44
C LEU A 178 12.84 -2.35 -10.85
N ARG A 179 11.78 -2.12 -11.64
CA ARG A 179 11.87 -1.55 -12.99
C ARG A 179 12.37 -0.11 -12.99
N THR A 180 11.91 0.70 -12.04
CA THR A 180 12.33 2.12 -11.90
C THR A 180 13.63 2.29 -11.13
N LYS A 181 14.17 1.21 -10.54
CA LYS A 181 15.38 1.23 -9.69
C LYS A 181 15.22 2.14 -8.46
N GLU A 182 13.99 2.35 -8.00
CA GLU A 182 13.67 3.16 -6.81
C GLU A 182 13.94 2.39 -5.50
N LEU A 183 13.96 1.06 -5.55
CA LEU A 183 14.31 0.18 -4.43
C LEU A 183 15.54 -0.68 -4.75
N GLY A 184 16.27 -1.07 -3.70
CA GLY A 184 17.34 -2.05 -3.82
C GLY A 184 16.77 -3.43 -4.19
N ARG A 185 17.56 -4.25 -4.90
CA ARG A 185 17.14 -5.57 -5.39
C ARG A 185 16.56 -6.45 -4.29
N VAL A 186 17.21 -6.49 -3.12
CA VAL A 186 16.78 -7.31 -1.97
C VAL A 186 15.36 -6.92 -1.51
N LEU A 187 15.11 -5.62 -1.34
CA LEU A 187 13.82 -5.11 -0.85
C LEU A 187 12.70 -5.24 -1.90
N ALA A 188 13.05 -5.15 -3.18
CA ALA A 188 12.09 -5.42 -4.25
C ALA A 188 11.75 -6.92 -4.34
N TRP A 189 12.73 -7.82 -4.25
CA TRP A 189 12.48 -9.25 -4.27
C TRP A 189 11.71 -9.73 -3.03
N SER A 190 11.96 -9.16 -1.85
CA SER A 190 11.17 -9.48 -0.67
C SER A 190 9.71 -9.04 -0.82
N GLY A 191 9.45 -7.85 -1.40
CA GLY A 191 8.09 -7.41 -1.70
C GLY A 191 7.39 -8.32 -2.72
N ILE A 192 8.09 -8.75 -3.77
CA ILE A 192 7.55 -9.73 -4.74
C ILE A 192 7.17 -11.04 -4.03
N ALA A 193 8.06 -11.58 -3.19
CA ALA A 193 7.81 -12.82 -2.46
C ALA A 193 6.64 -12.69 -1.47
N ILE A 194 6.58 -11.59 -0.71
CA ILE A 194 5.50 -11.31 0.25
C ILE A 194 4.16 -11.14 -0.47
N GLY A 195 4.11 -10.35 -1.54
CA GLY A 195 2.89 -10.09 -2.30
C GLY A 195 2.37 -11.34 -2.99
N ALA A 196 3.24 -12.10 -3.69
CA ALA A 196 2.87 -13.36 -4.30
C ALA A 196 2.44 -14.40 -3.25
N GLY A 197 3.16 -14.49 -2.12
CA GLY A 197 2.81 -15.35 -1.00
C GLY A 197 1.42 -15.04 -0.44
N ASN A 198 1.09 -13.76 -0.23
CA ASN A 198 -0.24 -13.35 0.22
C ASN A 198 -1.36 -13.73 -0.76
N ILE A 199 -1.12 -13.55 -2.07
CA ILE A 199 -2.08 -13.96 -3.11
C ILE A 199 -2.29 -15.48 -3.08
N VAL A 200 -1.20 -16.25 -3.01
CA VAL A 200 -1.28 -17.72 -2.94
C VAL A 200 -1.99 -18.18 -1.67
N THR A 201 -1.65 -17.61 -0.51
CA THR A 201 -2.33 -17.85 0.77
C THR A 201 -3.83 -17.61 0.61
N ALA A 202 -4.24 -16.44 0.12
CA ALA A 202 -5.66 -16.14 -0.01
C ALA A 202 -6.38 -17.05 -1.05
N ALA A 203 -5.72 -17.39 -2.16
CA ALA A 203 -6.31 -18.22 -3.22
C ALA A 203 -6.40 -19.71 -2.87
N VAL A 204 -5.36 -20.28 -2.25
CA VAL A 204 -5.30 -21.71 -1.91
C VAL A 204 -6.15 -22.02 -0.69
N ILE A 205 -6.12 -21.12 0.28
CA ILE A 205 -6.72 -21.38 1.58
C ILE A 205 -8.20 -20.97 1.60
N GLY A 206 -8.53 -19.84 0.96
CA GLY A 206 -9.88 -19.29 1.00
C GLY A 206 -10.35 -18.99 2.43
N VAL A 207 -11.68 -18.83 2.60
CA VAL A 207 -12.36 -18.34 3.82
C VAL A 207 -12.30 -19.24 5.06
N ASN A 208 -11.49 -20.32 5.04
CA ASN A 208 -11.58 -21.41 6.01
C ASN A 208 -10.49 -21.39 7.10
N LEU A 209 -9.56 -20.43 7.14
CA LEU A 209 -8.57 -20.35 8.21
C LEU A 209 -9.03 -19.52 9.41
N PRO A 210 -8.66 -19.93 10.64
CA PRO A 210 -8.67 -19.02 11.78
C PRO A 210 -7.73 -17.84 11.53
N GLU A 211 -8.04 -16.73 12.19
CA GLU A 211 -7.34 -15.45 12.05
C GLU A 211 -5.82 -15.55 12.27
N SER A 212 -5.41 -16.36 13.24
CA SER A 212 -4.02 -16.70 13.51
C SER A 212 -3.26 -17.27 12.31
N GLY A 213 -3.97 -17.91 11.37
CA GLY A 213 -3.38 -18.47 10.15
C GLY A 213 -2.99 -17.42 9.10
N PHE A 214 -3.68 -16.28 9.04
CA PHE A 214 -3.43 -15.25 8.04
C PHE A 214 -2.82 -13.95 8.59
N ALA A 215 -2.92 -13.69 9.90
CA ALA A 215 -2.34 -12.51 10.55
C ALA A 215 -0.83 -12.34 10.28
N PRO A 216 0.01 -13.40 10.30
CA PRO A 216 1.43 -13.27 9.93
C PRO A 216 1.65 -12.79 8.50
N SER A 217 0.77 -13.18 7.56
CA SER A 217 0.87 -12.81 6.15
C SER A 217 0.61 -11.31 5.95
N PHE A 218 -0.41 -10.79 6.64
CA PHE A 218 -0.71 -9.36 6.68
C PHE A 218 0.41 -8.56 7.36
N LEU A 219 0.94 -9.06 8.48
CA LEU A 219 2.04 -8.39 9.18
C LEU A 219 3.30 -8.26 8.30
N LEU A 220 3.59 -9.24 7.45
CA LEU A 220 4.69 -9.15 6.48
C LEU A 220 4.48 -8.02 5.46
N ILE A 221 3.24 -7.80 5.01
CA ILE A 221 2.89 -6.64 4.16
C ILE A 221 3.19 -5.36 4.92
N LEU A 222 2.66 -5.22 6.14
CA LEU A 222 2.86 -4.02 6.96
C LEU A 222 4.34 -3.71 7.22
N VAL A 223 5.13 -4.73 7.56
CA VAL A 223 6.57 -4.58 7.80
C VAL A 223 7.28 -4.15 6.52
N TRP A 224 6.92 -4.72 5.37
CA TRP A 224 7.50 -4.30 4.09
C TRP A 224 7.16 -2.84 3.78
N GLU A 225 5.92 -2.42 3.96
CA GLU A 225 5.47 -1.04 3.80
C GLU A 225 6.22 -0.07 4.73
N LEU A 226 6.40 -0.45 6.00
CA LEU A 226 7.21 0.32 6.97
C LEU A 226 8.64 0.49 6.46
N VAL A 227 9.29 -0.58 6.01
CA VAL A 227 10.68 -0.52 5.55
C VAL A 227 10.82 0.38 4.33
N ILE A 228 9.91 0.29 3.35
CA ILE A 228 9.98 1.17 2.16
C ILE A 228 9.63 2.62 2.53
N SER A 229 8.70 2.84 3.45
CA SER A 229 8.33 4.14 3.99
C SER A 229 9.52 4.84 4.62
N LEU A 230 10.19 4.17 5.57
CA LEU A 230 11.37 4.69 6.24
C LEU A 230 12.53 4.90 5.26
N ARG A 231 12.76 3.94 4.36
CA ARG A 231 13.81 4.06 3.34
C ARG A 231 13.61 5.28 2.47
N TRP A 232 12.41 5.51 1.94
CA TRP A 232 12.14 6.67 1.10
C TRP A 232 12.07 7.98 1.90
N GLY A 233 11.58 7.96 3.13
CA GLY A 233 11.50 9.14 4.00
C GLY A 233 12.87 9.65 4.42
N PHE A 234 13.83 8.75 4.65
CA PHE A 234 15.20 9.10 5.05
C PHE A 234 16.19 9.16 3.89
N ALA A 235 15.87 8.62 2.70
CA ALA A 235 16.77 8.65 1.55
C ALA A 235 17.10 10.09 1.16
N ARG A 236 18.35 10.50 1.41
CA ARG A 236 18.92 11.70 0.81
C ARG A 236 19.20 11.38 -0.64
N ARG A 237 18.50 12.03 -1.59
CA ARG A 237 18.93 12.00 -2.99
C ARG A 237 20.28 12.71 -3.05
N HIS A 238 21.37 11.96 -3.04
CA HIS A 238 22.65 12.51 -3.44
C HIS A 238 22.45 13.02 -4.86
N PRO A 239 22.68 14.33 -5.12
CA PRO A 239 22.78 14.81 -6.48
C PRO A 239 23.81 13.89 -7.13
N ARG A 240 23.40 13.10 -8.14
CA ARG A 240 24.39 12.52 -9.04
C ARG A 240 25.04 13.73 -9.69
N VAL A 241 26.13 14.20 -9.09
CA VAL A 241 27.06 15.12 -9.74
C VAL A 241 27.52 14.29 -10.93
N ARG A 242 26.85 14.52 -12.06
CA ARG A 242 27.27 13.99 -13.34
C ARG A 242 28.60 14.68 -13.53
N ALA A 243 29.69 13.98 -13.22
CA ALA A 243 31.03 14.48 -13.48
C ALA A 243 31.02 14.83 -14.95
N ALA A 244 30.98 16.13 -15.25
CA ALA A 244 31.16 16.64 -16.59
C ALA A 244 32.64 16.39 -16.87
N THR A 245 33.00 15.17 -17.24
CA THR A 245 34.23 14.93 -17.97
C THR A 245 34.02 15.59 -19.33
N SER A 246 34.33 16.89 -19.42
CA SER A 246 34.68 17.44 -20.72
C SER A 246 35.87 16.62 -21.22
N PRO A 247 35.77 15.96 -22.38
CA PRO A 247 36.96 15.53 -23.06
C PRO A 247 37.73 16.80 -23.37
N VAL A 248 38.91 16.96 -22.75
CA VAL A 248 39.90 17.87 -23.30
C VAL A 248 40.37 17.18 -24.56
N ASP A 249 39.89 17.63 -25.72
CA ASP A 249 40.46 17.22 -26.98
C ASP A 249 41.96 17.59 -26.96
N PRO A 250 42.88 16.64 -27.13
CA PRO A 250 44.28 16.98 -27.30
C PRO A 250 44.41 17.74 -28.61
N VAL A 251 44.80 19.01 -28.52
CA VAL A 251 45.27 19.78 -29.67
C VAL A 251 46.56 19.12 -30.15
N ILE A 252 46.46 18.32 -31.21
CA ILE A 252 47.62 17.87 -31.96
C ILE A 252 47.95 18.99 -32.94
N SER A 253 49.06 19.70 -32.67
CA SER A 253 49.71 20.64 -33.57
C SER A 253 51.08 20.13 -33.94
#